data_AF-A0A314UIM2-F1
#
_entry.id   AF-A0A314UIM2-F1
#
_cell.length_a   1.000
_cell.length_b   1.000
_cell.length_c   1.000
_cell.angle_alpha   90.00
_cell.angle_beta   90.00
_cell.angle_gamma   90.00
#
_symmetry.space_group_name_H-M   'P 1'
#
loop_
_entity.id
_entity.type
_entity.pdbx_description
1 polymer ?
#
loop_
_entity_poly.entity_id
_entity_poly.type
_entity_poly.pdbx_seq_one_letter_code
_entity_poly.pdbx_strand_id
1 'polypeptide(L)'
;MSEISNSEIPFPHRSGNLFKIQYMVTWDDYKENEIGESLMSKLYDYMAPYVSKSPTAAYLNYKDLDLGRNNDVHTSYAQASIWGLKYFKNNFRRLVHVKTLVDPGNFFRDEVCVHLGRNRISTINA
;
A
#
# COMPACT_ATOMS: atom_id res chain seq x y z
N MET A 1 -5.06 -13.75 -13.69
CA MET A 1 -5.26 -12.47 -14.43
C MET A 1 -3.99 -12.09 -15.18
N SER A 2 -3.49 -12.96 -16.06
CA SER A 2 -2.21 -12.77 -16.77
C SER A 2 -2.35 -12.01 -18.09
N GLU A 3 -3.55 -11.97 -18.68
CA GLU A 3 -3.83 -11.34 -19.97
C GLU A 3 -3.87 -9.81 -19.91
N ILE A 4 -4.14 -9.24 -18.73
CA ILE A 4 -4.23 -7.80 -18.53
C ILE A 4 -2.87 -7.26 -18.11
N SER A 5 -2.42 -6.17 -18.75
CA SER A 5 -1.18 -5.47 -18.38
C SER A 5 -1.21 -5.04 -16.90
N ASN A 6 -0.05 -5.12 -16.23
CA ASN A 6 0.09 -4.63 -14.86
C ASN A 6 -0.11 -3.12 -14.72
N SER A 7 -0.08 -2.36 -15.82
CA SER A 7 -0.27 -0.91 -15.87
C SER A 7 -1.62 -0.46 -16.42
N GLU A 8 -2.48 -1.40 -16.84
CA GLU A 8 -3.78 -1.12 -17.45
C GLU A 8 -4.68 -0.32 -16.49
N ILE A 9 -4.72 -0.75 -15.23
CA ILE A 9 -5.45 -0.11 -14.14
C ILE A 9 -4.56 -0.02 -12.89
N PRO A 10 -4.94 0.72 -11.84
CA PRO A 10 -4.12 0.89 -10.65
C PRO A 10 -3.66 -0.41 -9.98
N PHE A 11 -4.50 -1.45 -10.00
CA PHE A 11 -4.19 -2.77 -9.43
C PHE A 11 -3.14 -3.54 -10.27
N PRO A 12 -1.92 -3.74 -9.74
CA PRO A 12 -0.77 -4.17 -10.54
C PRO A 12 -0.51 -5.68 -10.53
N HIS A 13 -1.19 -6.44 -9.69
CA HIS A 13 -0.86 -7.85 -9.42
C HIS A 13 -1.50 -8.76 -10.49
N ARG A 14 -0.83 -8.82 -11.65
CA ARG A 14 -1.26 -9.53 -12.87
C ARG A 14 -0.37 -10.73 -13.16
N SER A 15 0.17 -10.83 -14.38
CA SER A 15 1.11 -11.89 -14.79
C SER A 15 2.26 -12.07 -13.79
N GLY A 16 2.69 -13.32 -13.59
CA GLY A 16 3.71 -13.72 -12.61
C GLY A 16 3.22 -13.97 -11.19
N ASN A 17 1.96 -13.66 -10.85
CA ASN A 17 1.36 -14.02 -9.56
C ASN A 17 0.51 -15.29 -9.71
N LEU A 18 0.85 -16.35 -8.96
CA LEU A 18 0.14 -17.63 -9.01
C LEU A 18 -1.20 -17.57 -8.27
N PHE A 19 -1.19 -17.03 -7.06
CA PHE A 19 -2.36 -16.86 -6.20
C PHE A 19 -2.13 -15.71 -5.20
N LYS A 20 -3.18 -15.35 -4.47
CA LYS A 20 -3.17 -14.37 -3.37
C LYS A 20 -3.56 -15.10 -2.09
N ILE A 21 -2.92 -14.76 -0.98
CA ILE A 21 -3.25 -15.27 0.36
C ILE A 21 -3.77 -14.11 1.19
N GLN A 22 -4.81 -14.34 1.99
CA GLN A 22 -5.25 -13.44 3.06
C GLN A 22 -5.05 -14.16 4.38
N TYR A 23 -4.36 -13.50 5.31
CA TYR A 23 -4.32 -13.92 6.71
C TYR A 23 -5.40 -13.15 7.46
N MET A 24 -6.20 -13.85 8.24
CA MET A 24 -7.28 -13.25 9.02
C MET A 24 -7.42 -14.05 10.30
N VAL A 25 -7.53 -13.33 11.41
CA VAL A 25 -7.93 -13.88 12.70
C VAL A 25 -9.12 -13.06 13.19
N THR A 26 -10.07 -13.75 13.81
CA THR A 26 -11.28 -13.17 14.38
C THR A 26 -11.40 -13.67 15.80
N TRP A 27 -11.89 -12.83 16.70
CA TRP A 27 -12.08 -13.16 18.11
C TRP A 27 -13.37 -12.52 18.62
N ASP A 28 -13.98 -13.12 19.64
CA ASP A 28 -15.26 -12.68 20.19
C ASP A 28 -15.09 -11.70 21.37
N ASP A 29 -14.00 -11.81 22.14
CA ASP A 29 -13.68 -10.93 23.27
C ASP A 29 -12.60 -9.92 22.89
N TYR A 30 -12.89 -8.62 23.03
CA TYR A 30 -11.96 -7.53 22.75
C TYR A 30 -10.65 -7.62 23.56
N LYS A 31 -10.65 -8.34 24.69
CA LYS A 31 -9.43 -8.59 25.48
C LYS A 31 -8.40 -9.45 24.74
N GLU A 32 -8.81 -10.15 23.68
CA GLU A 32 -7.92 -10.98 22.85
C GLU A 32 -7.26 -10.20 21.71
N ASN A 33 -7.55 -8.89 21.56
CA ASN A 33 -7.03 -8.06 20.46
C ASN A 33 -5.51 -8.12 20.36
N GLU A 34 -4.80 -7.92 21.47
CA GLU A 34 -3.33 -7.94 21.50
C GLU A 34 -2.74 -9.31 21.10
N ILE A 35 -3.43 -10.40 21.46
CA ILE A 35 -3.03 -11.76 21.11
C ILE A 35 -3.22 -11.97 19.60
N GLY A 36 -4.37 -11.56 19.06
CA GLY A 36 -4.69 -11.64 17.64
C GLY A 36 -3.70 -10.84 16.79
N GLU A 37 -3.43 -9.59 17.16
CA GLU A 37 -2.44 -8.73 16.50
C GLU A 37 -1.03 -9.35 16.54
N SER A 38 -0.60 -9.84 17.71
CA SER A 38 0.71 -10.50 17.86
C SER A 38 0.83 -11.75 16.99
N LEU A 39 -0.23 -12.56 16.89
CA LEU A 39 -0.25 -13.75 16.06
C LEU A 39 -0.15 -13.40 14.58
N MET A 40 -0.89 -12.37 14.12
CA MET A 40 -0.84 -11.91 12.73
C MET A 40 0.53 -11.35 12.37
N SER A 41 1.14 -10.54 13.24
CA SER A 41 2.50 -10.04 13.03
C SER A 41 3.52 -11.18 12.88
N LYS A 42 3.50 -12.17 13.79
CA LYS A 42 4.40 -13.33 13.73
C LYS A 42 4.19 -14.17 12.47
N LEU A 43 2.93 -14.39 12.07
CA LEU A 43 2.60 -15.14 10.86
C LEU A 43 3.09 -14.41 9.60
N TYR A 44 2.90 -13.09 9.55
CA TYR A 44 3.34 -12.26 8.44
C TYR A 44 4.88 -12.31 8.27
N ASP A 45 5.61 -12.18 9.37
CA ASP A 45 7.08 -12.28 9.39
C ASP A 45 7.56 -13.67 8.97
N TYR A 46 6.90 -14.73 9.47
CA TYR A 46 7.20 -16.10 9.10
C TYR A 46 7.02 -16.36 7.59
N MET A 47 6.04 -15.70 6.96
CA MET A 47 5.73 -15.88 5.54
C MET A 47 6.61 -15.06 4.60
N ALA A 48 7.34 -14.06 5.11
CA ALA A 48 8.22 -13.17 4.33
C ALA A 48 9.17 -13.88 3.33
N PRO A 49 9.82 -15.03 3.65
CA PRO A 49 10.70 -15.69 2.69
C PRO A 49 9.97 -16.40 1.54
N TYR A 50 8.67 -16.70 1.67
CA TYR A 50 7.90 -17.52 0.73
C TYR A 50 6.98 -16.71 -0.21
N VAL A 51 6.72 -15.46 0.12
CA VAL A 51 5.88 -14.56 -0.68
C VAL A 51 6.72 -13.68 -1.60
N SER A 52 6.06 -12.84 -2.41
CA SER A 52 6.72 -11.85 -3.28
C SER A 52 7.71 -10.98 -2.50
N LYS A 53 8.82 -10.60 -3.15
CA LYS A 53 9.87 -9.74 -2.57
C LYS A 53 10.16 -8.55 -3.49
N SER A 54 10.62 -7.46 -2.89
CA SER A 54 11.10 -6.24 -3.57
C SER A 54 10.10 -5.62 -4.57
N PRO A 55 8.89 -5.19 -4.15
CA PRO A 55 8.36 -5.17 -2.77
C PRO A 55 7.49 -6.40 -2.45
N THR A 56 7.26 -6.66 -1.16
CA THR A 56 6.18 -7.56 -0.72
C THR A 56 4.84 -6.97 -1.14
N ALA A 57 4.16 -7.65 -2.07
CA ALA A 57 2.89 -7.22 -2.64
C ALA A 57 1.78 -7.21 -1.59
N ALA A 58 0.97 -6.15 -1.60
CA ALA A 58 -0.21 -6.00 -0.75
C ALA A 58 -1.43 -5.62 -1.59
N TYR A 59 -2.63 -5.82 -1.04
CA TYR A 59 -3.89 -5.52 -1.73
C TYR A 59 -4.67 -4.43 -1.00
N LEU A 60 -4.94 -3.32 -1.68
CA LEU A 60 -5.52 -2.12 -1.06
C LEU A 60 -6.83 -2.37 -0.32
N ASN A 61 -7.68 -3.27 -0.82
CA ASN A 61 -8.98 -3.56 -0.18
C ASN A 61 -8.81 -4.33 1.14
N TYR A 62 -7.62 -4.85 1.44
CA TYR A 62 -7.23 -5.31 2.77
C TYR A 62 -6.24 -4.30 3.33
N LYS A 63 -6.78 -3.15 3.74
CA LYS A 63 -5.98 -2.02 4.20
C LYS A 63 -5.18 -2.41 5.44
N ASP A 64 -3.87 -2.49 5.27
CA ASP A 64 -2.91 -2.79 6.32
C ASP A 64 -2.11 -1.52 6.63
N LEU A 65 -2.33 -1.01 7.85
CA LEU A 65 -1.72 0.20 8.35
C LEU A 65 -0.29 -0.02 8.88
N ASP A 66 0.14 -1.27 9.04
CA ASP A 66 1.49 -1.64 9.49
C ASP A 66 2.50 -1.60 8.34
N LEU A 67 2.02 -1.59 7.10
CA LEU A 67 2.85 -1.36 5.91
C LEU A 67 3.38 0.08 5.81
N GLY A 68 2.78 1.01 6.56
CA GLY A 68 3.14 2.42 6.62
C GLY A 68 1.93 3.34 6.54
N ARG A 69 2.10 4.56 7.10
CA ARG A 69 1.06 5.59 7.17
C ARG A 69 1.59 6.95 6.73
N ASN A 70 0.69 7.79 6.29
CA ASN A 70 0.91 9.21 6.06
C ASN A 70 1.01 9.97 7.38
N ASN A 71 1.78 11.06 7.39
CA ASN A 71 1.76 12.03 8.48
C ASN A 71 0.56 12.99 8.32
N ASP A 72 0.04 13.50 9.43
CA ASP A 72 -1.16 14.34 9.48
C ASP A 72 -1.10 15.61 8.62
N VAL A 73 0.09 16.19 8.48
CA VAL A 73 0.27 17.51 7.84
C VAL A 73 0.90 17.37 6.45
N HIS A 74 2.06 16.73 6.36
CA HIS A 74 2.80 16.59 5.11
C HIS A 74 3.46 15.22 5.02
N THR A 75 3.07 14.44 4.01
CA THR A 75 3.73 13.19 3.65
C THR A 75 4.59 13.40 2.40
N SER A 76 5.84 12.94 2.47
CA SER A 76 6.76 12.98 1.34
C SER A 76 6.56 11.77 0.42
N TYR A 77 7.02 11.87 -0.82
CA TYR A 77 6.94 10.74 -1.76
C TYR A 77 7.76 9.56 -1.29
N ALA A 78 8.95 9.84 -0.73
CA ALA A 78 9.80 8.81 -0.16
C ALA A 78 9.06 8.01 0.92
N GLN A 79 8.38 8.67 1.84
CA GLN A 79 7.59 8.00 2.87
C GLN A 79 6.40 7.24 2.29
N ALA A 80 5.60 7.87 1.44
CA ALA A 80 4.43 7.25 0.84
C ALA A 80 4.78 6.06 -0.08
N SER A 81 5.97 6.08 -0.70
CA SER A 81 6.44 5.00 -1.57
C SER A 81 6.70 3.69 -0.82
N ILE A 82 6.97 3.73 0.49
CA ILE A 82 7.21 2.53 1.31
C ILE A 82 6.00 1.60 1.28
N TRP A 83 4.80 2.16 1.47
CA TRP A 83 3.53 1.41 1.39
C TRP A 83 2.96 1.42 -0.03
N GLY A 84 3.09 2.54 -0.76
CA GLY A 84 2.48 2.74 -2.08
C GLY A 84 2.96 1.76 -3.14
N LEU A 85 4.26 1.43 -3.12
CA LEU A 85 4.83 0.44 -4.03
C LEU A 85 4.36 -0.99 -3.70
N LYS A 86 4.03 -1.31 -2.44
CA LYS A 86 3.48 -2.61 -2.07
C LYS A 86 2.09 -2.82 -2.66
N TYR A 87 1.24 -1.79 -2.63
CA TYR A 87 -0.12 -1.86 -3.18
C TYR A 87 -0.18 -1.70 -4.69
N PHE A 88 0.57 -0.75 -5.26
CA PHE A 88 0.41 -0.31 -6.64
C PHE A 88 1.62 -0.58 -7.54
N LYS A 89 2.73 -1.09 -6.99
CA LYS A 89 4.00 -1.26 -7.73
C LYS A 89 4.31 0.01 -8.53
N ASN A 90 4.68 -0.13 -9.80
CA ASN A 90 5.05 0.98 -10.68
C ASN A 90 3.89 1.94 -10.98
N ASN A 91 2.63 1.56 -10.71
CA ASN A 91 1.48 2.43 -10.93
C ASN A 91 1.38 3.55 -9.87
N PHE A 92 2.10 3.44 -8.75
CA PHE A 92 2.06 4.44 -7.68
C PHE A 92 2.42 5.85 -8.17
N ARG A 93 3.46 5.98 -9.01
CA ARG A 93 3.88 7.28 -9.56
C ARG A 93 2.76 7.94 -10.39
N ARG A 94 2.07 7.16 -11.23
CA ARG A 94 0.93 7.64 -12.02
C ARG A 94 -0.23 8.09 -11.12
N LEU A 95 -0.53 7.34 -10.05
CA LEU A 95 -1.58 7.70 -9.09
C LEU A 95 -1.27 9.00 -8.35
N VAL A 96 -0.02 9.18 -7.91
CA VAL A 96 0.44 10.42 -7.28
C VAL A 96 0.27 11.61 -8.23
N HIS A 97 0.64 11.44 -9.50
CA HIS A 97 0.48 12.49 -10.51
C HIS A 97 -1.00 12.86 -10.70
N VAL A 98 -1.89 11.88 -10.88
CA VAL A 98 -3.33 12.12 -11.02
C VAL A 98 -3.88 12.82 -9.79
N LYS A 99 -3.57 12.34 -8.57
CA LYS A 99 -4.00 12.98 -7.32
C LYS A 99 -3.61 14.46 -7.28
N THR A 100 -2.36 14.76 -7.62
CA THR A 100 -1.82 16.12 -7.55
C THR A 100 -2.58 17.08 -8.48
N LEU A 101 -3.05 16.58 -9.62
CA LEU A 101 -3.84 17.36 -10.58
C LEU A 101 -5.29 17.56 -10.12
N VAL A 102 -5.93 16.51 -9.63
CA VAL A 102 -7.38 16.52 -9.33
C VAL A 102 -7.71 17.00 -7.91
N ASP A 103 -6.78 16.89 -6.97
CA ASP A 103 -6.94 17.32 -5.58
C ASP A 103 -5.63 17.93 -5.02
N PRO A 104 -5.22 19.10 -5.53
CA PRO A 104 -4.01 19.80 -5.09
C PRO A 104 -4.10 20.33 -3.65
N GLY A 105 -5.30 20.39 -3.07
CA GLY A 105 -5.55 20.76 -1.67
C GLY A 105 -5.46 19.58 -0.70
N ASN A 106 -5.37 18.35 -1.21
CA ASN A 106 -5.46 17.12 -0.44
C ASN A 106 -6.68 17.07 0.47
N PHE A 107 -7.83 17.48 -0.06
CA PHE A 107 -9.08 17.47 0.67
C PHE A 107 -9.52 16.02 0.95
N PHE A 108 -9.42 15.14 -0.06
CA PHE A 108 -9.79 13.74 0.09
C PHE A 108 -8.59 12.92 0.60
N ARG A 109 -8.47 12.75 1.91
CA ARG A 109 -7.34 12.06 2.52
C ARG A 109 -7.74 11.12 3.64
N ASP A 110 -6.90 10.11 3.85
CA ASP A 110 -6.94 9.16 4.95
C ASP A 110 -5.49 8.77 5.34
N GLU A 111 -5.32 7.84 6.28
CA GLU A 111 -4.01 7.44 6.81
C GLU A 111 -3.08 6.80 5.76
N VAL A 112 -3.61 6.36 4.62
CA VAL A 112 -2.85 5.65 3.56
C VAL A 112 -3.23 6.18 2.16
N CYS A 113 -3.63 7.45 2.07
CA CYS A 113 -4.08 8.02 0.80
C CYS A 113 -2.88 8.36 -0.09
N VAL A 114 -3.05 8.22 -1.40
CA VAL A 114 -2.04 8.68 -2.35
C VAL A 114 -2.05 10.22 -2.34
N HIS A 115 -1.01 10.87 -1.82
CA HIS A 115 -0.80 12.34 -1.86
C HIS A 115 0.65 12.73 -1.55
N LEU A 116 1.08 13.92 -2.01
CA LEU A 116 2.36 14.56 -1.67
C LEU A 116 2.17 16.01 -1.21
N GLY A 117 2.80 16.36 -0.08
CA GLY A 117 2.84 17.74 0.39
C GLY A 117 3.39 18.71 -0.68
N ARG A 118 2.80 19.92 -0.75
CA ARG A 118 2.94 20.94 -1.82
C ARG A 118 4.37 21.31 -2.28
N ASN A 119 5.44 20.92 -1.58
CA ASN A 119 6.77 21.50 -1.75
C ASN A 119 7.75 20.72 -2.65
N ARG A 120 7.34 19.69 -3.41
CA ARG A 120 8.30 18.92 -4.26
C ARG A 120 7.74 18.41 -5.58
N ILE A 121 6.99 19.24 -6.32
CA ILE A 121 6.62 18.89 -7.71
C ILE A 121 7.86 18.89 -8.63
N SER A 122 8.95 19.55 -8.24
CA SER A 122 10.21 19.58 -9.01
C SER A 122 10.97 18.25 -9.06
N THR A 123 10.66 17.26 -8.22
CA THR A 123 11.42 16.00 -8.15
C THR A 123 10.76 14.82 -8.87
N ILE A 124 9.58 15.01 -9.47
CA ILE A 124 8.86 13.94 -10.19
C ILE A 124 9.22 13.96 -11.69
N ASN A 125 9.98 14.94 -12.17
CA ASN A 125 10.42 15.04 -13.57
C ASN A 125 11.93 14.75 -13.78
N ALA A 126 12.60 14.16 -12.78
CA ALA A 126 13.97 13.64 -12.93
C ALA A 126 13.97 12.10 -12.91
#